data_AF-A0A1G2KQC8-F1
#
_entry.id   AF-A0A1G2KQC8-F1
#
_cell.length_a   1.000
_cell.length_b   1.000
_cell.length_c   1.000
_cell.angle_alpha   90.00
_cell.angle_beta   90.00
_cell.angle_gamma   90.00
#
_symmetry.space_group_name_H-M   'P 1'
#
loop_
_entity.id
_entity.type
_entity.pdbx_description
1 polymer ?
#
loop_
_entity_poly.entity_id
_entity_poly.type
_entity_poly.pdbx_seq_one_letter_code
_entity_poly.pdbx_strand_id
1 'polypeptide(L)'
;MAKKIFYIGAFAILGALFQFLLHAGIEMWYITLLLRDFDVYGLGLTWDQWVYIHDSGAVLLLIAGIGTGYYEGRYWFARMYDVKLVERADRPDMARHFFELTAVEAKKSTCLRAHCGSVVVGGGHVIGRGHNSPPQDREDRRTCHDRKSTGKAGYDRTCCVHAEWRAIMDALRKDPRAIADSRLYFARVDADGNMVRSGKPYCTVCSRLALDSGIGEFALWHDVGITIYKTSEYDALSYAYSEEHKDEGYAPPRSPMSAIVNMLDAQEKRSAPPLGVLEEKITMNGALPAGRTQKEGEPPDGLPIS
;
A
#
# COMPACT_ATOMS: atom_id res chain seq x y z
N MET A 1 6.64 9.34 -21.99
CA MET A 1 7.90 8.56 -21.94
C MET A 1 9.13 9.38 -22.35
N ALA A 2 9.20 9.97 -23.55
CA ALA A 2 10.40 10.68 -24.04
C ALA A 2 10.93 11.78 -23.07
N LYS A 3 10.03 12.61 -22.51
CA LYS A 3 10.39 13.68 -21.56
C LYS A 3 11.06 13.16 -20.28
N LYS A 4 10.59 12.01 -19.77
CA LYS A 4 11.13 11.36 -18.56
C LYS A 4 12.54 10.83 -18.80
N ILE A 5 12.72 10.16 -19.94
CA ILE A 5 14.03 9.61 -20.35
C ILE A 5 15.03 10.75 -20.53
N PHE A 6 14.65 11.81 -21.24
CA PHE A 6 15.50 12.98 -21.44
C PHE A 6 15.87 13.65 -20.12
N TYR A 7 14.90 13.91 -19.23
CA TYR A 7 15.14 14.57 -17.96
C TYR A 7 16.08 13.77 -17.05
N ILE A 8 15.80 12.47 -16.86
CA ILE A 8 16.65 11.61 -16.02
C ILE A 8 18.04 11.46 -16.64
N GLY A 9 18.12 11.35 -17.97
CA GLY A 9 19.40 11.31 -18.69
C GLY A 9 20.22 12.59 -18.49
N ALA A 10 19.58 13.75 -18.53
CA ALA A 10 20.24 15.03 -18.27
C ALA A 10 20.80 15.11 -16.84
N PHE A 11 20.08 14.62 -15.84
CA PHE A 11 20.59 14.55 -14.46
C PHE A 11 21.75 13.57 -14.30
N ALA A 12 21.70 12.41 -14.97
CA ALA A 12 22.82 11.47 -14.98
C ALA A 12 24.08 12.10 -15.61
N ILE A 13 23.92 12.84 -16.72
CA ILE A 13 25.01 13.61 -17.34
C ILE A 13 25.52 14.70 -16.40
N LEU A 14 24.63 15.44 -15.74
CA LEU A 14 25.01 16.48 -14.78
C LEU A 14 25.81 15.90 -13.61
N GLY A 15 25.36 14.79 -13.05
CA GLY A 15 26.10 14.06 -12.01
C GLY A 15 27.47 13.57 -12.50
N ALA A 16 27.55 13.20 -13.78
CA ALA A 16 28.78 12.84 -14.49
C ALA A 16 29.62 14.04 -14.97
N LEU A 17 29.19 15.29 -14.78
CA LEU A 17 30.04 16.47 -14.95
C LEU A 17 30.50 17.01 -13.59
N PHE A 18 29.62 16.99 -12.59
CA PHE A 18 29.91 17.50 -11.26
C PHE A 18 31.02 16.73 -10.55
N GLN A 19 30.99 15.40 -10.62
CA GLN A 19 32.06 14.54 -10.10
C GLN A 19 33.41 14.80 -10.80
N PHE A 20 33.45 15.18 -12.09
CA PHE A 20 34.69 15.49 -12.81
C PHE A 20 35.31 16.75 -12.24
N LEU A 21 34.49 17.77 -11.98
CA LEU A 21 34.93 19.00 -11.33
C LEU A 21 35.42 18.72 -9.90
N LEU A 22 34.71 17.89 -9.15
CA LEU A 22 35.10 17.49 -7.79
C LEU A 22 36.43 16.73 -7.79
N HIS A 23 36.56 15.73 -8.67
CA HIS A 23 37.79 14.94 -8.85
C HIS A 23 38.95 15.85 -9.21
N ALA A 24 38.82 16.67 -10.25
CA ALA A 24 39.87 17.60 -10.67
C ALA A 24 40.28 18.58 -9.56
N GLY A 25 39.31 19.07 -8.76
CA GLY A 25 39.60 19.92 -7.62
C GLY A 25 40.44 19.23 -6.54
N ILE A 26 40.08 18.00 -6.19
CA ILE A 26 40.83 17.18 -5.22
C ILE A 26 42.22 16.85 -5.77
N GLU A 27 42.30 16.47 -7.04
CA GLU A 27 43.53 16.10 -7.73
C GLU A 27 44.51 17.26 -7.77
N MET A 28 44.09 18.44 -8.22
CA MET A 28 44.95 19.63 -8.25
C MET A 28 45.49 19.97 -6.86
N TRP A 29 44.66 19.89 -5.83
CA TRP A 29 45.08 20.17 -4.46
C TRP A 29 46.08 19.13 -3.95
N TYR A 30 45.79 17.84 -4.13
CA TYR A 30 46.58 16.77 -3.54
C TYR A 30 47.87 16.47 -4.31
N ILE A 31 47.85 16.53 -5.65
CA ILE A 31 49.07 16.42 -6.46
C ILE A 31 50.04 17.54 -6.10
N THR A 32 49.56 18.76 -5.85
CA THR A 32 50.43 19.87 -5.41
C THR A 32 51.14 19.54 -4.09
N LEU A 33 50.49 18.83 -3.16
CA LEU A 33 51.13 18.37 -1.93
C LEU A 33 52.17 17.27 -2.21
N LEU A 34 51.82 16.28 -3.01
CA LEU A 34 52.72 15.18 -3.39
C LEU A 34 53.99 15.68 -4.12
N LEU A 35 53.85 16.68 -4.99
CA LEU A 35 54.97 17.29 -5.70
C LEU A 35 55.85 18.17 -4.81
N ARG A 36 55.29 18.72 -3.72
CA ARG A 36 56.03 19.57 -2.78
C ARG A 36 56.99 18.76 -1.92
N ASP A 37 56.51 17.64 -1.37
CA ASP A 37 57.29 16.77 -0.51
C ASP A 37 56.68 15.36 -0.48
N PHE A 38 57.16 14.49 -1.36
CA PHE A 38 56.60 13.16 -1.53
C PHE A 38 56.85 12.27 -0.30
N ASP A 39 57.94 12.47 0.42
CA ASP A 39 58.27 11.66 1.61
C ASP A 39 57.26 11.92 2.74
N VAL A 40 56.77 13.16 2.85
CA VAL A 40 55.75 13.54 3.84
C VAL A 40 54.33 13.19 3.37
N TYR A 41 53.98 13.48 2.12
CA TYR A 41 52.59 13.38 1.62
C TYR A 41 52.27 12.07 0.90
N GLY A 42 53.28 11.26 0.58
CA GLY A 42 53.13 9.99 -0.13
C GLY A 42 52.55 8.85 0.73
N LEU A 43 52.41 9.04 2.05
CA LEU A 43 51.84 8.06 2.99
C LEU A 43 52.54 6.68 2.96
N GLY A 44 53.82 6.65 2.60
CA GLY A 44 54.59 5.40 2.45
C GLY A 44 54.26 4.59 1.21
N LEU A 45 53.48 5.14 0.27
CA LEU A 45 53.15 4.53 -1.01
C LEU A 45 54.11 5.01 -2.10
N THR A 46 54.38 4.16 -3.09
CA THR A 46 55.13 4.55 -4.28
C THR A 46 54.27 5.39 -5.23
N TRP A 47 54.91 6.09 -6.16
CA TRP A 47 54.20 6.84 -7.20
C TRP A 47 53.26 5.95 -8.02
N ASP A 48 53.69 4.73 -8.37
CA ASP A 48 52.86 3.78 -9.12
C ASP A 48 51.61 3.36 -8.34
N GLN A 49 51.72 3.20 -7.02
CA GLN A 49 50.58 2.90 -6.15
C GLN A 49 49.60 4.09 -6.10
N TRP A 50 50.10 5.33 -6.06
CA TRP A 50 49.26 6.53 -6.12
C TRP A 50 48.52 6.66 -7.44
N VAL A 51 49.19 6.41 -8.58
CA VAL A 51 48.55 6.40 -9.91
C VAL A 51 47.48 5.31 -9.98
N TYR A 52 47.76 4.11 -9.46
CA TYR A 52 46.77 3.04 -9.40
C TYR A 52 45.52 3.40 -8.56
N ILE A 53 45.73 4.02 -7.40
CA ILE A 53 44.64 4.49 -6.53
C ILE A 53 43.84 5.58 -7.25
N HIS A 54 44.53 6.52 -7.90
CA HIS A 54 43.91 7.58 -8.68
C HIS A 54 42.99 7.01 -9.77
N ASP A 55 43.51 6.11 -10.61
CA ASP A 55 42.76 5.57 -11.75
C ASP A 55 41.55 4.75 -11.29
N SER A 56 41.73 3.94 -10.24
CA SER A 56 40.64 3.17 -9.64
C SER A 56 39.59 4.09 -9.00
N GLY A 57 40.05 5.12 -8.27
CA GLY A 57 39.19 6.12 -7.65
C GLY A 57 38.39 6.93 -8.66
N ALA A 58 39.00 7.29 -9.79
CA ALA A 58 38.36 8.01 -10.89
C ALA A 58 37.16 7.25 -11.46
N VAL A 59 37.33 5.95 -11.71
CA VAL A 59 36.26 5.08 -12.23
C VAL A 59 35.13 4.95 -11.20
N LEU A 60 35.47 4.69 -9.94
CA LEU A 60 34.46 4.56 -8.87
C LEU A 60 33.67 5.86 -8.69
N LEU A 61 34.34 7.00 -8.71
CA LEU A 61 33.73 8.31 -8.55
C LEU A 61 32.84 8.67 -9.76
N LEU A 62 33.24 8.29 -10.99
CA LEU A 62 32.40 8.43 -12.19
C LEU A 62 31.11 7.61 -12.08
N ILE A 63 31.21 6.34 -11.68
CA ILE A 63 30.04 5.47 -11.48
C ILE A 63 29.12 6.07 -10.40
N ALA A 64 29.68 6.55 -9.29
CA ALA A 64 28.94 7.18 -8.22
C ALA A 64 28.25 8.48 -8.67
N GLY A 65 28.92 9.32 -9.46
CA GLY A 65 28.37 10.55 -10.02
C GLY A 65 27.19 10.29 -10.95
N ILE A 66 27.33 9.36 -11.90
CA ILE A 66 26.23 8.92 -12.79
C ILE A 66 25.06 8.36 -11.96
N GLY A 67 25.35 7.50 -10.99
CA GLY A 67 24.35 6.87 -10.14
C GLY A 67 23.56 7.88 -9.30
N THR A 68 24.27 8.83 -8.69
CA THR A 68 23.67 9.92 -7.90
C THR A 68 22.79 10.80 -8.78
N GLY A 69 23.30 11.23 -9.95
CA GLY A 69 22.51 11.99 -10.92
C GLY A 69 21.26 11.24 -11.38
N TYR A 70 21.37 9.95 -11.70
CA TYR A 70 20.20 9.13 -12.04
C TYR A 70 19.16 9.09 -10.90
N TYR A 71 19.61 8.90 -9.66
CA TYR A 71 18.74 8.87 -8.48
C TYR A 71 18.01 10.20 -8.27
N GLU A 72 18.75 11.32 -8.29
CA GLU A 72 18.18 12.66 -8.17
C GLU A 72 17.21 12.97 -9.31
N GLY A 73 17.57 12.61 -10.55
CA GLY A 73 16.71 12.77 -11.71
C GLY A 73 15.38 12.05 -11.55
N ARG A 74 15.38 10.84 -10.99
CA ARG A 74 14.14 10.10 -10.69
C ARG A 74 13.34 10.76 -9.57
N TYR A 75 14.01 11.14 -8.49
CA TYR A 75 13.39 11.76 -7.33
C TYR A 75 12.65 13.05 -7.71
N TRP A 76 13.35 13.97 -8.40
CA TRP A 76 12.80 15.26 -8.77
C TRP A 76 11.80 15.19 -9.91
N PHE A 77 11.96 14.23 -10.85
CA PHE A 77 10.97 14.03 -11.90
C PHE A 77 9.62 13.67 -11.31
N ALA A 78 9.57 12.72 -10.38
CA ALA A 78 8.34 12.34 -9.70
C ALA A 78 7.73 13.55 -8.98
N ARG A 79 8.52 14.23 -8.13
CA ARG A 79 8.03 15.36 -7.35
C ARG A 79 7.47 16.52 -8.19
N MET A 80 8.15 16.91 -9.27
CA MET A 80 7.74 18.10 -10.02
C MET A 80 6.70 17.80 -11.10
N TYR A 81 6.89 16.71 -11.86
CA TYR A 81 5.99 16.42 -12.96
C TYR A 81 4.71 15.76 -12.46
N ASP A 82 4.77 14.90 -11.44
CA ASP A 82 3.54 14.30 -10.90
C ASP A 82 2.68 15.36 -10.21
N VAL A 83 3.27 16.31 -9.47
CA VAL A 83 2.53 17.46 -8.91
C VAL A 83 1.82 18.27 -10.00
N LYS A 84 2.51 18.63 -11.09
CA LYS A 84 1.86 19.35 -12.20
C LYS A 84 0.75 18.55 -12.89
N LEU A 85 0.84 17.23 -12.88
CA LEU A 85 -0.18 16.35 -13.45
C LEU A 85 -1.39 16.22 -12.50
N VAL A 86 -1.15 16.13 -11.19
CA VAL A 86 -2.17 16.17 -10.14
C VAL A 86 -2.92 17.51 -10.20
N GLU A 87 -2.21 18.64 -10.21
CA GLU A 87 -2.81 19.97 -10.37
C GLU A 87 -3.66 20.10 -11.64
N ARG A 88 -3.20 19.51 -12.76
CA ARG A 88 -3.97 19.48 -14.01
C ARG A 88 -5.22 18.62 -13.86
N ALA A 89 -5.12 17.46 -13.22
CA ALA A 89 -6.24 16.55 -12.98
C ALA A 89 -7.26 17.13 -11.99
N ASP A 90 -6.83 18.00 -11.07
CA ASP A 90 -7.69 18.71 -10.12
C ASP A 90 -8.47 19.87 -10.71
N ARG A 91 -8.15 20.28 -11.95
CA ARG A 91 -9.00 21.25 -12.64
C ARG A 91 -10.39 20.62 -12.86
N PRO A 92 -11.48 21.32 -12.51
CA PRO A 92 -12.83 20.77 -12.58
C PRO A 92 -13.22 20.22 -13.97
N ASP A 93 -12.70 20.84 -15.04
CA ASP A 93 -12.92 20.41 -16.42
C ASP A 93 -12.25 19.06 -16.74
N MET A 94 -11.04 18.85 -16.23
CA MET A 94 -10.30 17.60 -16.41
C MET A 94 -10.89 16.45 -15.59
N ALA A 95 -11.26 16.71 -14.32
CA ALA A 95 -11.92 15.70 -13.50
C ALA A 95 -13.24 15.25 -14.18
N ARG A 96 -14.04 16.21 -14.67
CA ARG A 96 -15.26 15.91 -15.44
C ARG A 96 -14.98 15.08 -16.69
N HIS A 97 -13.95 15.44 -17.47
CA HIS A 97 -13.55 14.66 -18.64
C HIS A 97 -13.25 13.20 -18.31
N PHE A 98 -12.53 12.93 -17.22
CA PHE A 98 -12.26 11.55 -16.81
C PHE A 98 -13.52 10.83 -16.32
N PHE A 99 -14.44 11.50 -15.64
CA PHE A 99 -15.76 10.91 -15.31
C PHE A 99 -16.58 10.55 -16.56
N GLU A 100 -16.55 11.37 -17.61
CA GLU A 100 -17.21 11.05 -18.88
C GLU A 100 -16.60 9.79 -19.52
N LEU A 101 -15.27 9.65 -19.49
CA LEU A 101 -14.60 8.42 -19.93
C LEU A 101 -14.97 7.21 -19.06
N THR A 102 -15.10 7.40 -17.75
CA THR A 102 -15.54 6.35 -16.82
C THR A 102 -16.97 5.92 -17.08
N ALA A 103 -17.86 6.85 -17.41
CA ALA A 103 -19.24 6.57 -17.77
C ALA A 103 -19.34 5.78 -19.08
N VAL A 104 -18.53 6.12 -20.09
CA VAL A 104 -18.42 5.34 -21.33
C VAL A 104 -17.96 3.92 -21.04
N GLU A 105 -17.03 3.74 -20.11
CA GLU A 105 -16.60 2.41 -19.69
C GLU A 105 -17.72 1.67 -18.94
N ALA A 106 -18.45 2.35 -18.04
CA ALA A 106 -19.57 1.77 -17.29
C ALA A 106 -20.68 1.23 -18.19
N LYS A 107 -20.94 1.87 -19.34
CA LYS A 107 -21.92 1.40 -20.35
C LYS A 107 -21.58 0.05 -20.97
N LYS A 108 -20.33 -0.41 -20.87
CA LYS A 108 -19.91 -1.74 -21.33
C LYS A 108 -20.18 -2.84 -20.31
N SER A 109 -20.51 -2.48 -19.07
CA SER A 109 -20.86 -3.41 -18.02
C SER A 109 -22.00 -4.31 -18.48
N THR A 110 -21.82 -5.61 -18.31
CA THR A 110 -22.90 -6.55 -18.56
C THR A 110 -23.62 -6.93 -17.27
N CYS A 111 -23.18 -6.53 -16.07
CA CYS A 111 -23.80 -6.90 -14.79
C CYS A 111 -25.29 -6.51 -14.69
N LEU A 112 -26.15 -7.45 -14.25
CA LEU A 112 -27.61 -7.21 -14.16
C LEU A 112 -28.05 -6.39 -12.94
N ARG A 113 -27.14 -6.10 -12.01
CA ARG A 113 -27.45 -5.39 -10.75
C ARG A 113 -27.02 -3.93 -10.78
N ALA A 114 -26.03 -3.61 -11.60
CA ALA A 114 -25.24 -2.41 -11.44
C ALA A 114 -24.33 -2.25 -12.65
N HIS A 115 -24.45 -1.15 -13.40
CA HIS A 115 -23.50 -0.82 -14.46
C HIS A 115 -22.43 0.11 -13.90
N CYS A 116 -21.25 -0.44 -13.60
CA CYS A 116 -20.11 0.28 -13.03
C CYS A 116 -18.94 0.30 -14.01
N GLY A 117 -18.21 1.42 -14.01
CA GLY A 117 -17.00 1.63 -14.77
C GLY A 117 -15.91 2.25 -13.90
N SER A 118 -14.65 2.03 -14.27
CA SER A 118 -13.50 2.64 -13.63
C SER A 118 -12.40 2.91 -14.64
N VAL A 119 -11.70 4.03 -14.46
CA VAL A 119 -10.47 4.34 -15.18
C VAL A 119 -9.39 4.75 -14.20
N VAL A 120 -8.15 4.32 -14.45
CA VAL A 120 -6.97 4.75 -13.70
C VAL A 120 -6.22 5.76 -14.56
N VAL A 121 -5.93 6.92 -13.97
CA VAL A 121 -5.24 8.04 -14.63
C VAL A 121 -3.90 8.26 -13.94
N GLY A 122 -2.82 8.01 -14.66
CA GLY A 122 -1.44 8.29 -14.25
C GLY A 122 -0.76 9.11 -15.34
N GLY A 123 0.14 10.02 -14.99
CA GLY A 123 0.79 10.82 -16.05
C GLY A 123 -0.16 11.77 -16.80
N GLY A 124 -1.35 12.07 -16.26
CA GLY A 124 -2.39 12.88 -16.90
C GLY A 124 -3.15 12.21 -18.06
N HIS A 125 -3.04 10.89 -18.22
CA HIS A 125 -3.76 10.12 -19.23
C HIS A 125 -4.27 8.79 -18.65
N VAL A 126 -5.24 8.17 -19.31
CA VAL A 126 -5.78 6.88 -18.86
C VAL A 126 -4.76 5.78 -19.10
N ILE A 127 -4.36 5.11 -18.03
CA ILE A 127 -3.43 3.96 -18.05
C ILE A 127 -4.14 2.62 -17.82
N GLY A 128 -5.36 2.63 -17.24
CA GLY A 128 -6.15 1.42 -17.02
C GLY A 128 -7.65 1.68 -17.16
N ARG A 129 -8.41 0.66 -17.60
CA ARG A 129 -9.87 0.71 -17.76
C ARG A 129 -10.51 -0.59 -17.29
N GLY A 130 -11.72 -0.49 -16.75
CA GLY A 130 -12.50 -1.65 -16.34
C GLY A 130 -13.98 -1.35 -16.20
N HIS A 131 -14.80 -2.34 -16.46
CA HIS A 131 -16.23 -2.33 -16.22
C HIS A 131 -16.64 -3.64 -15.55
N ASN A 132 -17.69 -3.63 -14.74
CA ASN A 132 -18.04 -4.82 -13.97
C ASN A 132 -18.85 -5.83 -14.81
N SER A 133 -18.30 -7.03 -14.96
CA SER A 133 -18.87 -8.11 -15.77
C SER A 133 -18.45 -9.47 -15.21
N PRO A 134 -19.14 -10.58 -15.56
CA PRO A 134 -18.69 -11.94 -15.22
C PRO A 134 -17.21 -12.15 -15.58
N PRO A 135 -16.47 -13.03 -14.89
CA PRO A 135 -15.04 -13.22 -15.13
C PRO A 135 -14.73 -13.47 -16.61
N GLN A 136 -13.72 -12.75 -17.14
CA GLN A 136 -13.35 -12.79 -18.56
C GLN A 136 -14.46 -12.36 -19.53
N ASP A 137 -15.47 -11.64 -19.03
CA ASP A 137 -16.62 -11.17 -19.80
C ASP A 137 -17.44 -12.31 -20.42
N ARG A 138 -17.37 -13.48 -19.75
CA ARG A 138 -18.05 -14.72 -20.14
C ARG A 138 -19.46 -14.77 -19.57
N GLU A 139 -20.44 -14.52 -20.43
CA GLU A 139 -21.87 -14.49 -20.08
C GLU A 139 -22.42 -15.79 -19.49
N ASP A 140 -21.86 -16.94 -19.89
CA ASP A 140 -22.16 -18.26 -19.32
C ASP A 140 -21.74 -18.42 -17.85
N ARG A 141 -20.87 -17.54 -17.35
CA ARG A 141 -20.43 -17.52 -15.94
C ARG A 141 -21.26 -16.57 -15.07
N ARG A 142 -22.27 -15.93 -15.64
CA ARG A 142 -23.14 -14.99 -14.93
C ARG A 142 -24.05 -15.71 -13.95
N THR A 143 -24.08 -15.22 -12.72
CA THR A 143 -24.96 -15.72 -11.66
C THR A 143 -25.57 -14.58 -10.84
N CYS A 144 -25.81 -13.40 -11.47
CA CYS A 144 -26.22 -12.17 -10.78
C CYS A 144 -27.48 -12.31 -9.92
N HIS A 145 -28.42 -13.15 -10.36
CA HIS A 145 -29.68 -13.45 -9.68
C HIS A 145 -29.65 -14.78 -8.92
N ASP A 146 -28.58 -15.56 -9.06
CA ASP A 146 -28.44 -16.79 -8.30
C ASP A 146 -28.21 -16.40 -6.84
N ARG A 147 -29.13 -16.83 -5.98
CA ARG A 147 -28.97 -16.77 -4.52
C ARG A 147 -27.99 -17.84 -4.02
N LYS A 148 -26.99 -18.23 -4.84
CA LYS A 148 -25.97 -19.22 -4.47
C LYS A 148 -25.15 -18.65 -3.32
N SER A 149 -25.55 -19.04 -2.13
CA SER A 149 -24.83 -18.74 -0.89
C SER A 149 -23.45 -19.37 -1.00
N THR A 150 -22.41 -18.58 -0.75
CA THR A 150 -21.04 -19.11 -0.55
C THR A 150 -20.93 -19.89 0.78
N GLY A 151 -22.01 -19.96 1.56
CA GLY A 151 -22.00 -20.44 2.95
C GLY A 151 -21.35 -19.45 3.93
N LYS A 152 -20.74 -18.37 3.42
CA LYS A 152 -20.03 -17.37 4.22
C LYS A 152 -20.87 -16.10 4.37
N ALA A 153 -21.25 -15.77 5.60
CA ALA A 153 -22.06 -14.58 5.91
C ALA A 153 -21.24 -13.29 5.74
N GLY A 154 -21.86 -12.24 5.16
CA GLY A 154 -21.25 -10.89 5.08
C GLY A 154 -20.15 -10.67 4.03
N TYR A 155 -19.95 -11.60 3.09
CA TYR A 155 -18.98 -11.40 2.01
C TYR A 155 -19.65 -10.82 0.76
N ASP A 156 -18.85 -10.18 -0.10
CA ASP A 156 -19.28 -9.78 -1.43
C ASP A 156 -19.82 -11.01 -2.19
N ARG A 157 -21.12 -10.98 -2.49
CA ARG A 157 -21.84 -12.03 -3.21
C ARG A 157 -21.99 -11.70 -4.69
N THR A 158 -21.26 -10.72 -5.20
CA THR A 158 -21.30 -10.36 -6.62
C THR A 158 -20.58 -11.43 -7.44
N CYS A 159 -21.24 -11.90 -8.49
CA CYS A 159 -20.61 -12.82 -9.46
C CYS A 159 -19.71 -12.09 -10.46
N CYS A 160 -19.84 -10.77 -10.56
CA CYS A 160 -19.11 -9.93 -11.50
C CYS A 160 -17.83 -9.44 -10.85
N VAL A 161 -16.73 -9.48 -11.59
CA VAL A 161 -15.49 -8.82 -11.18
C VAL A 161 -15.73 -7.31 -11.21
N HIS A 162 -15.36 -6.61 -10.14
CA HIS A 162 -15.57 -5.17 -10.01
C HIS A 162 -14.81 -4.38 -11.09
N ALA A 163 -15.34 -3.19 -11.42
CA ALA A 163 -14.76 -2.34 -12.44
C ALA A 163 -13.36 -1.85 -12.02
N GLU A 164 -13.22 -1.51 -10.73
CA GLU A 164 -12.00 -1.06 -10.08
C GLU A 164 -10.89 -2.10 -10.21
N TRP A 165 -11.19 -3.37 -9.92
CA TRP A 165 -10.20 -4.46 -9.98
C TRP A 165 -9.67 -4.61 -11.41
N ARG A 166 -10.57 -4.54 -12.39
CA ARG A 166 -10.21 -4.62 -13.82
C ARG A 166 -9.38 -3.43 -14.26
N ALA A 167 -9.74 -2.22 -13.84
CA ALA A 167 -8.98 -1.02 -14.17
C ALA A 167 -7.56 -1.05 -13.58
N ILE A 168 -7.42 -1.53 -12.34
CA ILE A 168 -6.13 -1.73 -11.66
C ILE A 168 -5.29 -2.80 -12.40
N MET A 169 -5.87 -3.97 -12.68
CA MET A 169 -5.17 -5.04 -13.40
C MET A 169 -4.76 -4.61 -14.81
N ASP A 170 -5.59 -3.83 -15.50
CA ASP A 170 -5.28 -3.28 -16.82
C ASP A 170 -4.14 -2.25 -16.76
N ALA A 171 -4.16 -1.36 -15.78
CA ALA A 171 -3.08 -0.40 -15.54
C ALA A 171 -1.74 -1.10 -15.25
N LEU A 172 -1.74 -2.07 -14.34
CA LEU A 172 -0.56 -2.86 -13.99
C LEU A 172 -0.01 -3.64 -15.19
N ARG A 173 -0.88 -4.19 -16.05
CA ARG A 173 -0.44 -4.91 -17.26
C ARG A 173 0.25 -3.99 -18.27
N LYS A 174 -0.22 -2.75 -18.40
CA LYS A 174 0.24 -1.80 -19.43
C LYS A 174 1.45 -1.00 -19.00
N ASP A 175 1.40 -0.41 -17.81
CA ASP A 175 2.49 0.41 -17.28
C ASP A 175 2.55 0.35 -15.73
N PRO A 176 3.20 -0.69 -15.16
CA PRO A 176 3.35 -0.85 -13.72
C PRO A 176 4.05 0.33 -13.03
N ARG A 177 4.78 1.17 -13.77
CA ARG A 177 5.50 2.32 -13.20
C ARG A 177 4.66 3.58 -13.17
N ALA A 178 3.58 3.65 -13.94
CA ALA A 178 2.69 4.81 -14.01
C ALA A 178 1.50 4.74 -13.05
N ILE A 179 1.29 3.58 -12.40
CA ILE A 179 0.21 3.41 -11.42
C ILE A 179 0.52 4.07 -10.07
N ALA A 180 1.79 4.22 -9.72
CA ALA A 180 2.22 4.90 -8.50
C ALA A 180 1.71 6.35 -8.51
N ASP A 181 1.07 6.75 -7.41
CA ASP A 181 0.46 8.08 -7.21
C ASP A 181 -0.59 8.43 -8.27
N SER A 182 -1.15 7.43 -8.96
CA SER A 182 -2.24 7.62 -9.92
C SER A 182 -3.58 7.85 -9.21
N ARG A 183 -4.58 8.29 -9.99
CA ARG A 183 -5.95 8.50 -9.52
C ARG A 183 -6.92 7.53 -10.19
N LEU A 184 -7.73 6.84 -9.40
CA LEU A 184 -8.82 6.00 -9.89
C LEU A 184 -10.12 6.80 -9.90
N TYR A 185 -10.83 6.80 -11.02
CA TYR A 185 -12.17 7.37 -11.15
C TYR A 185 -13.18 6.24 -11.25
N PHE A 186 -14.26 6.31 -10.47
CA PHE A 186 -15.34 5.33 -10.48
C PHE A 186 -16.66 6.00 -10.85
N ALA A 187 -17.45 5.35 -11.70
CA ALA A 187 -18.79 5.81 -12.04
C ALA A 187 -19.76 4.65 -12.14
N ARG A 188 -21.02 4.93 -11.80
CA ARG A 188 -22.18 4.09 -12.09
C ARG A 188 -23.03 4.77 -13.15
N VAL A 189 -23.66 3.99 -14.03
CA VAL A 189 -24.68 4.50 -14.94
C VAL A 189 -26.02 3.77 -14.75
N ASP A 190 -27.11 4.46 -15.06
CA ASP A 190 -28.45 3.88 -15.13
C ASP A 190 -28.70 3.18 -16.50
N ALA A 191 -29.93 2.72 -16.71
CA ALA A 191 -30.33 2.02 -17.93
C ALA A 191 -30.25 2.91 -19.18
N ASP A 192 -30.43 4.23 -19.03
CA ASP A 192 -30.32 5.21 -20.11
C ASP A 192 -28.86 5.63 -20.34
N GLY A 193 -27.93 5.13 -19.52
CA GLY A 193 -26.51 5.43 -19.59
C GLY A 193 -26.16 6.80 -18.99
N ASN A 194 -27.03 7.40 -18.18
CA ASN A 194 -26.72 8.59 -17.42
C ASN A 194 -25.95 8.20 -16.16
N MET A 195 -24.99 9.04 -15.77
CA MET A 195 -24.23 8.80 -14.55
C MET A 195 -25.15 8.92 -13.32
N VAL A 196 -24.96 8.00 -12.39
CA VAL A 196 -25.66 7.94 -11.10
C VAL A 196 -24.68 8.32 -10.01
N ARG A 197 -25.19 8.99 -8.97
CA ARG A 197 -24.40 9.40 -7.80
C ARG A 197 -23.85 8.17 -7.08
N SER A 198 -22.60 8.27 -6.67
CA SER A 198 -21.91 7.26 -5.89
C SER A 198 -22.40 7.28 -4.45
N GLY A 199 -22.62 6.09 -3.89
CA GLY A 199 -22.82 5.95 -2.45
C GLY A 199 -21.54 6.24 -1.68
N LYS A 200 -21.59 6.12 -0.35
CA LYS A 200 -20.41 6.26 0.51
C LYS A 200 -19.31 5.23 0.13
N PRO A 201 -18.03 5.53 0.40
CA PRO A 201 -16.92 4.65 0.07
C PRO A 201 -16.94 3.39 0.94
N TYR A 202 -17.62 2.32 0.51
CA TYR A 202 -17.84 1.12 1.34
C TYR A 202 -17.19 -0.17 0.84
N CYS A 203 -16.64 -0.20 -0.38
CA CYS A 203 -16.02 -1.42 -0.88
C CYS A 203 -14.61 -1.61 -0.29
N THR A 204 -14.52 -2.40 0.78
CA THR A 204 -13.26 -2.74 1.48
C THR A 204 -12.28 -3.56 0.63
N VAL A 205 -12.75 -4.23 -0.43
CA VAL A 205 -11.85 -4.97 -1.33
C VAL A 205 -11.23 -4.02 -2.35
N CYS A 206 -12.04 -3.16 -2.98
CA CYS A 206 -11.54 -2.16 -3.93
C CYS A 206 -10.60 -1.16 -3.26
N SER A 207 -10.89 -0.76 -2.01
CA SER A 207 -10.02 0.15 -1.26
C SER A 207 -8.63 -0.43 -1.04
N ARG A 208 -8.54 -1.64 -0.48
CA ARG A 208 -7.27 -2.34 -0.24
C ARG A 208 -6.51 -2.60 -1.52
N LEU A 209 -7.21 -3.05 -2.57
CA LEU A 209 -6.57 -3.33 -3.85
C LEU A 209 -6.00 -2.06 -4.49
N ALA A 210 -6.75 -0.95 -4.46
CA ALA A 210 -6.25 0.34 -4.95
C ALA A 210 -5.04 0.83 -4.15
N LEU A 211 -5.12 0.75 -2.82
CA LEU A 211 -4.06 1.19 -1.91
C LEU A 211 -2.78 0.39 -2.11
N ASP A 212 -2.88 -0.94 -2.12
CA ASP A 212 -1.74 -1.85 -2.29
C ASP A 212 -1.12 -1.76 -3.69
N SER A 213 -1.93 -1.39 -4.71
CA SER A 213 -1.45 -1.15 -6.07
C SER A 213 -0.73 0.20 -6.25
N GLY A 214 -0.64 1.02 -5.20
CA GLY A 214 0.03 2.33 -5.23
C GLY A 214 -0.81 3.46 -5.82
N ILE A 215 -2.13 3.29 -5.94
CA ILE A 215 -3.03 4.38 -6.35
C ILE A 215 -3.16 5.37 -5.20
N GLY A 216 -2.80 6.63 -5.44
CA GLY A 216 -2.79 7.67 -4.41
C GLY A 216 -4.18 8.23 -4.08
N GLU A 217 -5.08 8.25 -5.07
CA GLU A 217 -6.37 8.91 -4.95
C GLU A 217 -7.54 8.14 -5.59
N PHE A 218 -8.72 8.29 -5.00
CA PHE A 218 -9.96 7.69 -5.45
C PHE A 218 -11.03 8.77 -5.62
N ALA A 219 -11.51 8.97 -6.84
CA ALA A 219 -12.51 9.98 -7.18
C ALA A 219 -13.90 9.36 -7.31
N LEU A 220 -14.86 9.92 -6.55
CA LEU A 220 -16.28 9.58 -6.57
C LEU A 220 -17.12 10.80 -6.96
N TRP A 221 -18.31 10.54 -7.52
CA TRP A 221 -19.27 11.60 -7.84
C TRP A 221 -20.46 11.55 -6.87
N HIS A 222 -20.49 12.47 -5.91
CA HIS A 222 -21.58 12.60 -4.91
C HIS A 222 -22.49 13.77 -5.24
N ASP A 223 -23.56 13.96 -4.47
CA ASP A 223 -24.53 15.06 -4.68
C ASP A 223 -23.89 16.44 -4.63
N VAL A 224 -22.90 16.61 -3.74
CA VAL A 224 -22.12 17.85 -3.58
C VAL A 224 -21.10 18.09 -4.70
N GLY A 225 -20.90 17.12 -5.59
CA GLY A 225 -19.95 17.22 -6.70
C GLY A 225 -18.95 16.06 -6.75
N ILE A 226 -17.85 16.28 -7.47
CA ILE A 226 -16.73 15.34 -7.52
C ILE A 226 -15.95 15.47 -6.22
N THR A 227 -15.77 14.36 -5.52
CA THR A 227 -14.94 14.27 -4.31
C THR A 227 -13.78 13.33 -4.56
N ILE A 228 -12.59 13.79 -4.19
CA ILE A 228 -11.34 13.06 -4.38
C ILE A 228 -10.84 12.72 -2.98
N TYR A 229 -10.79 11.43 -2.69
CA TYR A 229 -10.28 10.89 -1.44
C TYR A 229 -8.82 10.50 -1.64
N LYS A 230 -7.98 10.68 -0.62
CA LYS A 230 -6.74 9.90 -0.56
C LYS A 230 -7.13 8.43 -0.44
N THR A 231 -6.46 7.52 -1.15
CA THR A 231 -6.85 6.10 -1.12
C THR A 231 -6.77 5.51 0.28
N SER A 232 -5.82 5.96 1.11
CA SER A 232 -5.73 5.56 2.52
C SER A 232 -6.91 6.03 3.36
N GLU A 233 -7.45 7.23 3.08
CA GLU A 233 -8.66 7.74 3.70
C GLU A 233 -9.89 6.94 3.25
N TYR A 234 -10.01 6.69 1.94
CA TYR A 234 -11.06 5.86 1.38
C TYR A 234 -11.05 4.45 2.03
N ASP A 235 -9.87 3.86 2.21
CA ASP A 235 -9.70 2.56 2.86
C ASP A 235 -10.20 2.58 4.30
N ALA A 236 -9.81 3.58 5.11
CA ALA A 236 -10.31 3.73 6.46
C ALA A 236 -11.85 3.89 6.50
N LEU A 237 -12.41 4.74 5.62
CA LEU A 237 -13.85 4.98 5.53
C LEU A 237 -14.63 3.73 5.07
N SER A 238 -14.00 2.82 4.32
CA SER A 238 -14.64 1.59 3.84
C SER A 238 -15.09 0.65 4.95
N TYR A 239 -14.51 0.76 6.14
CA TYR A 239 -14.90 -0.01 7.32
C TYR A 239 -16.02 0.66 8.12
N ALA A 240 -16.35 1.93 7.87
CA ALA A 240 -17.41 2.63 8.62
C ALA A 240 -18.80 2.00 8.43
N TYR A 241 -19.02 1.24 7.34
CA TYR A 241 -20.28 0.53 7.13
C TYR A 241 -20.61 -0.45 8.27
N SER A 242 -19.61 -1.21 8.75
CA SER A 242 -19.83 -2.16 9.85
C SER A 242 -20.10 -1.47 11.17
N GLU A 243 -19.60 -0.25 11.34
CA GLU A 243 -19.81 0.57 12.54
C GLU A 243 -21.24 1.16 12.59
N GLU A 244 -21.74 1.64 11.44
CA GLU A 244 -23.08 2.21 11.32
C GLU A 244 -24.21 1.16 11.45
N HIS A 245 -23.94 -0.12 11.17
CA HIS A 245 -24.94 -1.21 11.16
C HIS A 245 -24.69 -2.27 12.26
N LYS A 246 -23.94 -1.94 13.32
CA LYS A 246 -23.63 -2.87 14.43
C LYS A 246 -24.88 -3.43 15.11
N ASP A 247 -25.93 -2.62 15.18
CA ASP A 247 -27.17 -2.97 15.88
C ASP A 247 -28.18 -3.73 15.00
N GLU A 248 -27.93 -3.86 13.68
CA GLU A 248 -28.77 -4.60 12.74
C GLU A 248 -28.51 -6.13 12.75
N GLY A 249 -27.73 -6.61 13.73
CA GLY A 249 -27.51 -8.04 13.94
C GLY A 249 -26.44 -8.67 13.03
N TYR A 250 -25.53 -7.86 12.47
CA TYR A 250 -24.33 -8.41 11.82
C TYR A 250 -23.28 -8.80 12.87
N ALA A 251 -23.22 -10.09 13.21
CA ALA A 251 -22.08 -10.65 13.95
C ALA A 251 -20.94 -10.91 12.95
N PRO A 252 -19.84 -10.13 12.94
CA PRO A 252 -18.69 -10.47 12.13
C PRO A 252 -18.15 -11.84 12.56
N PRO A 253 -17.57 -12.63 11.63
CA PRO A 253 -16.91 -13.87 12.02
C PRO A 253 -15.86 -13.55 13.08
N ARG A 254 -15.99 -14.17 14.26
CA ARG A 254 -15.05 -13.98 15.37
C ARG A 254 -13.65 -14.27 14.84
N SER A 255 -12.76 -13.29 14.88
CA SER A 255 -11.37 -13.54 14.56
C SER A 255 -10.82 -14.58 15.55
N PRO A 256 -9.88 -15.45 15.16
CA PRO A 256 -9.25 -16.38 16.11
C PRO A 256 -8.69 -15.64 17.34
N MET A 257 -8.20 -14.42 17.12
CA MET A 257 -7.70 -13.53 18.16
C MET A 257 -8.79 -13.05 19.12
N SER A 258 -10.01 -12.76 18.66
CA SER A 258 -11.09 -12.36 19.57
C SER A 258 -11.60 -13.51 20.42
N ALA A 259 -11.52 -14.75 19.93
CA ALA A 259 -11.79 -15.93 20.75
C ALA A 259 -10.71 -16.13 21.83
N ILE A 260 -9.43 -15.93 21.49
CA ILE A 260 -8.30 -16.04 22.44
C ILE A 260 -8.37 -14.94 23.50
N VAL A 261 -8.62 -13.68 23.12
CA VAL A 261 -8.77 -12.56 24.08
C VAL A 261 -9.93 -12.83 25.04
N ASN A 262 -11.08 -13.28 24.55
CA ASN A 262 -12.21 -13.62 25.42
C ASN A 262 -11.94 -14.85 26.31
N MET A 263 -11.14 -15.82 25.86
CA MET A 263 -10.71 -16.95 26.69
C MET A 263 -9.73 -16.51 27.79
N LEU A 264 -8.80 -15.61 27.47
CA LEU A 264 -7.86 -15.02 28.44
C LEU A 264 -8.60 -14.17 29.47
N ASP A 265 -9.51 -13.30 29.04
CA ASP A 265 -10.36 -12.48 29.92
C ASP A 265 -11.25 -13.37 30.82
N ALA A 266 -11.75 -14.50 30.29
CA ALA A 266 -12.54 -15.45 31.06
C ALA A 266 -11.70 -16.28 32.05
N GLN A 267 -10.41 -16.53 31.75
CA GLN A 267 -9.49 -17.13 32.71
C GLN A 267 -9.11 -16.14 33.82
N GLU A 268 -8.86 -14.88 33.48
CA GLU A 268 -8.53 -13.81 34.45
C GLU A 268 -9.71 -13.54 35.41
N LYS A 269 -10.94 -13.55 34.90
CA LYS A 269 -12.15 -13.45 35.74
C LYS A 269 -12.42 -14.70 36.60
N ARG A 270 -11.88 -15.87 36.24
CA ARG A 270 -11.98 -17.09 37.04
C ARG A 270 -10.89 -17.20 38.10
N SER A 271 -9.74 -16.54 37.91
CA SER A 271 -8.62 -16.55 38.84
C SER A 271 -8.65 -15.40 39.86
N ALA A 272 -9.48 -14.38 39.65
CA ALA A 272 -9.73 -13.34 40.65
C ALA A 272 -10.64 -13.88 41.79
N PRO A 273 -10.17 -13.95 43.05
CA PRO A 273 -11.03 -14.33 44.16
C PRO A 273 -12.11 -13.25 44.39
N PRO A 274 -13.34 -13.63 44.77
CA PRO A 274 -14.40 -12.66 45.02
C PRO A 274 -14.01 -11.74 46.19
N LEU A 275 -13.97 -10.43 45.91
CA LEU A 275 -13.91 -9.38 46.92
C LEU A 275 -15.19 -9.44 47.77
N GLY A 276 -15.12 -10.17 48.88
CA GLY A 276 -16.24 -10.25 49.81
C GLY A 276 -16.31 -11.50 50.68
N VAL A 277 -15.20 -12.05 51.17
CA VAL A 277 -15.22 -13.03 52.29
C VAL A 277 -13.92 -12.93 53.11
N LEU A 278 -13.64 -11.76 53.72
CA LEU A 278 -12.53 -11.59 54.66
C LEU A 278 -12.92 -10.67 55.84
N GLU A 279 -14.16 -10.77 56.33
CA GLU A 279 -14.55 -10.12 57.61
C GLU A 279 -15.13 -11.07 58.67
N GLU A 280 -15.19 -12.37 58.42
CA GLU A 280 -15.81 -13.28 59.40
C GLU A 280 -15.02 -14.58 59.57
N LYS A 281 -13.84 -14.47 60.21
CA LYS A 281 -13.17 -15.56 60.97
C LYS A 281 -11.84 -15.08 61.57
N ILE A 282 -11.89 -14.02 62.37
CA ILE A 282 -10.88 -13.79 63.41
C ILE A 282 -11.62 -13.71 64.74
N THR A 283 -12.10 -14.85 65.22
CA THR A 283 -12.35 -15.09 66.65
C THR A 283 -12.44 -16.59 66.91
N MET A 284 -11.66 -17.02 67.90
CA MET A 284 -11.81 -18.23 68.72
C MET A 284 -11.12 -19.53 68.25
N ASN A 285 -10.08 -19.86 69.03
CA ASN A 285 -9.61 -21.19 69.45
C ASN A 285 -8.89 -22.02 68.38
N GLY A 286 -7.64 -22.47 68.52
CA GLY A 286 -6.93 -22.90 69.71
C GLY A 286 -6.38 -24.31 69.41
N ALA A 287 -5.08 -24.52 69.66
CA ALA A 287 -4.32 -25.78 69.58
C ALA A 287 -3.68 -26.19 68.23
N LEU A 288 -2.34 -26.16 68.23
CA LEU A 288 -1.41 -26.98 67.43
C LEU A 288 -1.48 -28.45 67.91
N PRO A 289 -1.23 -29.48 67.07
CA PRO A 289 0.16 -29.83 66.78
C PRO A 289 0.50 -30.46 65.42
N ALA A 290 1.76 -30.21 65.04
CA ALA A 290 2.78 -31.11 64.49
C ALA A 290 2.42 -32.26 63.53
N GLY A 291 3.05 -32.17 62.34
CA GLY A 291 3.91 -33.22 61.83
C GLY A 291 3.30 -34.20 60.81
N ARG A 292 3.84 -34.24 59.60
CA ARG A 292 4.82 -35.26 59.17
C ARG A 292 5.11 -35.09 57.66
N THR A 293 6.40 -35.17 57.37
CA THR A 293 7.11 -35.05 56.10
C THR A 293 6.93 -36.23 55.14
N GLN A 294 7.41 -36.01 53.90
CA GLN A 294 7.86 -36.97 52.86
C GLN A 294 6.80 -37.33 51.80
N LYS A 295 7.11 -37.44 50.50
CA LYS A 295 8.39 -37.50 49.78
C LYS A 295 8.15 -37.25 48.28
N GLU A 296 9.18 -36.76 47.62
CA GLU A 296 9.33 -36.62 46.17
C GLU A 296 9.37 -37.98 45.45
N GLY A 297 8.96 -37.96 44.17
CA GLY A 297 9.10 -39.06 43.22
C GLY A 297 8.81 -38.57 41.81
N GLU A 298 9.87 -38.28 41.06
CA GLU A 298 9.88 -37.95 39.63
C GLU A 298 10.10 -39.22 38.76
N PRO A 299 10.19 -39.11 37.42
CA PRO A 299 9.16 -39.19 36.39
C PRO A 299 9.17 -40.56 35.67
N PRO A 300 8.53 -40.70 34.48
CA PRO A 300 9.39 -40.75 33.30
C PRO A 300 8.82 -40.18 32.00
N ASP A 301 9.79 -40.00 31.09
CA ASP A 301 9.77 -39.58 29.70
C ASP A 301 8.77 -40.26 28.74
N GLY A 302 8.44 -39.48 27.71
CA GLY A 302 8.55 -39.94 26.33
C GLY A 302 7.23 -40.22 25.61
N LEU A 303 7.03 -39.54 24.47
CA LEU A 303 6.78 -40.13 23.14
C LEU A 303 6.52 -39.02 22.09
N PRO A 304 6.73 -39.31 20.79
CA PRO A 304 7.04 -38.32 19.77
C PRO A 304 5.83 -37.88 18.96
N ILE A 305 6.02 -36.71 18.37
CA ILE A 305 5.15 -36.00 17.44
C ILE A 305 5.31 -36.54 16.02
N SER A 306 4.17 -36.84 15.39
CA SER A 306 3.96 -36.92 13.94
C SER A 306 3.58 -35.57 13.36
#